data_AF-A0AAC9J3B1-F1
#
_entry.id   AF-A0AAC9J3B1-F1
#
_cell.length_a   1.000
_cell.length_b   1.000
_cell.length_c   1.000
_cell.angle_alpha   90.00
_cell.angle_beta   90.00
_cell.angle_gamma   90.00
#
_symmetry.space_group_name_H-M   'P 1'
#
loop_
_entity.id
_entity.type
_entity.pdbx_description
1 polymer ?
#
loop_
_entity_poly.entity_id
_entity_poly.type
_entity_poly.pdbx_seq_one_letter_code
_entity_poly.pdbx_strand_id
1 'polypeptide(L)'
;MTQISKKHLEFVGEAKKAFEDNPIQETHRNGEETLIALRMGADRDCIMVYRLDGYVGNFVQQLQPVRINSYPEVSIYESKHTSLRF
;
A
#
# COMPACT_ATOMS: atom_id res chain seq x y z
N MET A 1 22.73 15.23 -4.01
CA MET A 1 22.47 14.42 -5.20
C MET A 1 23.27 13.13 -5.04
N THR A 2 22.60 11.98 -4.95
CA THR A 2 23.29 10.69 -4.71
C THR A 2 23.90 10.22 -6.01
N GLN A 3 25.19 9.87 -6.00
CA GLN A 3 25.86 9.36 -7.19
C GLN A 3 25.25 8.02 -7.60
N ILE A 4 24.86 7.88 -8.87
CA ILE A 4 24.42 6.60 -9.43
C ILE A 4 25.64 5.70 -9.56
N SER A 5 25.58 4.53 -8.92
CA SER A 5 26.64 3.52 -8.95
C SER A 5 26.20 2.32 -9.80
N LYS A 6 27.17 1.45 -10.16
CA LYS A 6 26.90 0.19 -10.86
C LYS A 6 25.85 -0.66 -10.13
N LYS A 7 25.93 -0.70 -8.78
CA LYS A 7 24.98 -1.42 -7.92
C LYS A 7 23.54 -0.94 -8.11
N HIS A 8 23.31 0.36 -8.29
CA HIS A 8 21.97 0.88 -8.53
C HIS A 8 21.42 0.41 -9.88
N LEU A 9 22.26 0.35 -10.92
CA LEU A 9 21.85 -0.11 -12.25
C LEU A 9 21.57 -1.62 -12.28
N GLU A 10 22.40 -2.41 -11.60
CA GLU A 10 22.19 -3.85 -11.42
C GLU A 10 20.84 -4.12 -10.72
N PHE A 11 20.54 -3.35 -9.66
CA PHE A 11 19.27 -3.46 -8.95
C PHE A 11 18.05 -3.07 -9.80
N VAL A 12 18.16 -2.05 -10.67
CA VAL A 12 17.09 -1.72 -11.62
C VAL A 12 16.81 -2.89 -12.57
N GLY A 13 17.84 -3.58 -13.05
CA GLY A 13 17.69 -4.77 -13.89
C GLY A 13 16.98 -5.92 -13.17
N GLU A 14 17.33 -6.14 -11.91
CA GLU A 14 16.65 -7.11 -11.03
C GLU A 14 15.16 -6.75 -10.84
N ALA A 15 14.87 -5.50 -10.47
CA ALA A 15 13.51 -5.02 -10.26
C ALA A 15 12.66 -5.11 -11.53
N LYS A 16 13.25 -4.78 -12.69
CA LYS A 16 12.59 -4.93 -14.00
C LYS A 16 12.13 -6.37 -14.21
N LYS A 17 13.03 -7.33 -14.02
CA LYS A 17 12.70 -8.75 -14.18
C LYS A 17 11.59 -9.18 -13.23
N ALA A 18 11.64 -8.75 -11.97
CA ALA A 18 10.60 -9.07 -10.98
C ALA A 18 9.22 -8.55 -11.41
N PHE A 19 9.14 -7.31 -11.94
CA PHE A 19 7.88 -6.73 -12.41
C PHE A 19 7.37 -7.34 -13.72
N GLU A 20 8.27 -7.83 -14.58
CA GLU A 20 7.91 -8.57 -15.80
C GLU A 20 7.37 -9.97 -15.47
N ASP A 21 8.02 -10.67 -14.52
CA ASP A 21 7.62 -12.01 -14.06
C ASP A 21 6.30 -11.97 -13.26
N ASN A 22 6.03 -10.86 -12.55
CA ASN A 22 4.81 -10.66 -11.77
C ASN A 22 4.17 -9.27 -12.03
N PRO A 23 3.20 -9.18 -12.96
CA PRO A 23 2.61 -7.89 -13.35
C PRO A 23 1.85 -7.14 -12.26
N ILE A 24 1.41 -7.79 -11.17
CA ILE A 24 0.73 -7.12 -10.05
C ILE A 24 1.69 -6.66 -8.95
N GLN A 25 2.98 -6.98 -9.08
CA GLN A 25 3.98 -6.57 -8.10
C GLN A 25 4.30 -5.09 -8.24
N GLU A 26 4.14 -4.35 -7.14
CA GLU A 26 4.32 -2.90 -7.08
C GLU A 26 5.65 -2.49 -6.45
N THR A 27 6.24 -3.39 -5.66
CA THR A 27 7.46 -3.11 -4.89
C THR A 27 8.43 -4.27 -5.00
N HIS A 28 9.72 -3.97 -5.16
CA HIS A 28 10.81 -4.95 -5.15
C HIS A 28 11.92 -4.46 -4.24
N ARG A 29 12.53 -5.34 -3.43
CA ARG A 29 13.66 -5.01 -2.57
C ARG A 29 14.86 -5.82 -2.99
N ASN A 30 16.05 -5.24 -2.89
CA ASN A 30 17.27 -6.01 -3.11
C ASN A 30 17.50 -6.98 -1.96
N GLY A 31 18.30 -8.02 -2.19
CA GLY A 31 18.59 -9.04 -1.16
C GLY A 31 19.28 -8.51 0.09
N GLU A 32 19.91 -7.33 0.03
CA GLU A 32 20.53 -6.68 1.20
C GLU A 32 19.54 -5.76 1.98
N GLU A 33 18.31 -5.60 1.50
CA GLU A 33 17.30 -4.68 2.04
C GLU A 33 17.77 -3.23 2.22
N THR A 34 18.74 -2.80 1.42
CA THR A 34 19.25 -1.43 1.41
C THR A 34 18.64 -0.60 0.30
N LEU A 35 17.92 -1.21 -0.63
CA LEU A 35 17.25 -0.57 -1.75
C LEU A 35 15.82 -1.08 -1.89
N ILE A 36 14.91 -0.18 -2.26
CA ILE A 36 13.55 -0.52 -2.68
C ILE A 36 13.28 0.12 -4.04
N ALA A 37 12.72 -0.66 -4.95
CA ALA A 37 12.20 -0.24 -6.23
C ALA A 37 10.67 -0.21 -6.16
N LEU A 38 10.07 0.87 -6.66
CA LEU A 38 8.63 1.03 -6.79
C LEU A 38 8.27 1.07 -8.27
N ARG A 39 7.24 0.32 -8.66
CA ARG A 39 6.65 0.37 -9.99
C ARG A 39 5.65 1.53 -10.05
N MET A 40 5.91 2.48 -10.95
CA MET A 40 5.20 3.75 -11.01
C MET A 40 4.92 4.15 -12.46
N GLY A 41 4.28 5.31 -12.66
CA GLY A 41 3.88 5.80 -13.98
C GLY A 41 2.43 5.45 -14.31
N ALA A 42 1.80 6.25 -15.21
CA ALA A 42 0.41 6.03 -15.62
C ALA A 42 0.23 4.64 -16.25
N ASP A 43 1.22 4.23 -17.03
CA ASP A 43 1.24 2.93 -17.72
C ASP A 43 2.08 1.87 -16.97
N ARG A 44 2.49 2.16 -15.73
CA ARG A 44 3.33 1.26 -14.91
C ARG A 44 4.66 0.88 -15.58
N ASP A 45 5.23 1.80 -16.36
CA ASP A 45 6.43 1.65 -17.19
C ASP A 45 7.70 2.19 -16.53
N CYS A 46 7.57 2.83 -15.37
CA CYS A 46 8.67 3.46 -14.65
C CYS A 46 9.08 2.65 -13.41
N ILE A 47 10.40 2.64 -13.12
CA ILE A 47 10.97 2.07 -11.89
C ILE A 47 11.66 3.18 -11.11
N MET A 48 11.23 3.38 -9.87
CA MET A 48 11.78 4.38 -8.97
C MET A 48 12.54 3.70 -7.83
N VAL A 49 13.84 4.01 -7.65
CA VAL A 49 14.71 3.35 -6.67
C VAL A 49 15.06 4.28 -5.51
N TYR A 50 14.91 3.77 -4.30
CA TYR A 50 15.27 4.45 -3.05
C TYR A 50 16.31 3.64 -2.29
N ARG A 51 17.14 4.32 -1.49
CA ARG A 51 17.90 3.67 -0.43
C ARG A 51 17.10 3.62 0.86
N LEU A 52 17.24 2.51 1.59
CA LEU A 52 16.55 2.21 2.84
C LEU A 52 17.41 2.46 4.08
N ASP A 53 18.66 2.90 3.92
CA ASP A 53 19.55 3.23 5.04
C ASP A 53 19.13 4.49 5.82
N GLY A 54 17.94 5.02 5.54
CA GLY A 54 17.29 6.10 6.28
C GLY A 54 16.04 5.62 7.02
N TYR A 55 16.20 5.23 8.28
CA TYR A 55 15.12 5.17 9.25
C TYR A 55 14.78 6.58 9.77
N VAL A 56 13.50 6.97 9.75
CA VAL A 56 13.07 8.36 10.02
C VAL A 56 12.40 8.51 11.40
N GLY A 57 11.60 7.53 11.82
CA GLY A 57 10.93 7.56 13.13
C GLY A 57 9.54 6.92 13.11
N ASN A 58 9.02 6.65 14.30
CA ASN A 58 7.70 6.08 14.55
C ASN A 58 6.74 7.17 15.05
N PHE A 59 5.62 7.36 14.35
CA PHE A 59 4.65 8.41 14.65
C PHE A 59 3.36 7.77 15.15
N VAL A 60 3.18 7.80 16.46
CA VAL A 60 2.01 7.22 17.12
C VAL A 60 0.79 8.15 17.04
N GLN A 61 -0.41 7.57 17.11
CA GLN A 61 -1.70 8.28 17.17
C GLN A 61 -2.02 9.21 15.98
N GLN A 62 -1.41 9.00 14.82
CA GLN A 62 -1.68 9.78 13.60
C GLN A 62 -2.99 9.42 12.89
N LEU A 63 -3.70 8.40 13.38
CA LEU A 63 -5.00 7.99 12.87
C LEU A 63 -6.00 7.97 14.02
N GLN A 64 -7.24 8.39 13.74
CA GLN A 64 -8.31 8.27 14.73
C GLN A 64 -8.58 6.79 15.02
N PRO A 65 -8.65 6.39 16.30
CA PRO A 65 -8.97 5.01 16.64
C PRO A 65 -10.36 4.68 16.11
N VAL A 66 -10.44 3.69 15.22
CA VAL A 66 -11.72 3.14 14.80
C VAL A 66 -12.34 2.44 16.00
N ARG A 67 -13.46 2.98 16.49
CA ARG A 67 -14.27 2.26 17.48
C ARG A 67 -14.95 1.11 16.75
N ILE A 68 -14.48 -0.10 17.00
CA ILE A 68 -15.25 -1.29 16.68
C ILE A 68 -16.34 -1.36 17.76
N ASN A 69 -17.53 -0.84 17.48
CA ASN A 69 -18.67 -1.06 18.36
C ASN A 69 -18.95 -2.57 18.38
N SER A 70 -18.85 -3.15 19.57
CA SER A 70 -19.22 -4.52 19.84
C SER A 70 -20.73 -4.73 19.66
N TYR A 71 -21.07 -5.73 18.84
CA TYR A 71 -22.37 -6.39 18.57
C TYR A 71 -23.25 -5.88 17.42
N PRO A 72 -23.87 -6.82 16.66
CA PRO A 72 -24.73 -6.51 15.52
C PRO A 72 -26.12 -6.08 16.02
N GLU A 73 -26.66 -5.00 15.46
CA GLU A 73 -28.07 -4.69 15.69
C GLU A 73 -28.95 -5.75 15.03
N VAL A 74 -29.71 -6.42 15.90
CA VAL A 74 -30.80 -7.34 15.58
C VAL A 74 -31.87 -6.59 14.78
N SER A 75 -32.31 -7.18 13.66
CA SER A 75 -33.37 -6.63 12.81
C SER A 75 -34.67 -6.43 13.59
N ILE A 76 -35.18 -5.21 13.64
CA ILE A 76 -36.54 -4.91 14.11
C ILE A 76 -37.46 -4.69 12.91
N TYR A 77 -38.51 -5.50 12.87
CA TYR A 77 -39.61 -5.57 11.91
C TYR A 77 -40.18 -4.20 11.50
N GLU A 78 -40.40 -3.99 10.20
CA GLU A 78 -41.27 -2.92 9.70
C GLU A 78 -42.71 -3.14 10.19
N SER A 79 -43.16 -2.29 11.12
CA SER A 79 -44.58 -2.18 11.48
C SER A 79 -45.30 -1.40 10.38
N LYS A 80 -46.14 -2.10 9.59
CA LYS A 80 -47.07 -1.49 8.65
C LYS A 80 -48.13 -0.70 9.45
N HIS A 81 -48.00 0.63 9.48
CA HIS A 81 -49.09 1.50 9.91
C HIS A 81 -50.19 1.55 8.83
N THR A 82 -51.16 0.64 8.91
CA THR A 82 -52.47 0.86 8.29
C THR A 82 -53.26 1.78 9.21
N SER A 83 -53.45 3.02 8.78
CA SER A 83 -54.31 4.00 9.47
C SER A 83 -55.77 3.57 9.34
N LEU A 84 -56.36 3.07 10.42
CA LEU A 84 -57.82 3.05 10.60
C LEU A 84 -58.22 4.39 11.22
N ARG A 85 -58.96 5.20 10.47
CA ARG A 85 -59.83 6.25 11.02
C ARG A 85 -61.23 6.08 10.40
N PHE A 86 -62.12 5.70 11.30
CA PHE A 86 -63.60 5.80 11.39
C PHE A 86 -64.41 5.98 10.11
#